data_AF-A0A7Y9LN44-F1
#
_entry.id   AF-A0A7Y9LN44-F1
#
_cell.length_a   1.000
_cell.length_b   1.000
_cell.length_c   1.000
_cell.angle_alpha   90.00
_cell.angle_beta   90.00
_cell.angle_gamma   90.00
#
_symmetry.space_group_name_H-M   'P 1'
#
loop_
_entity.id
_entity.type
_entity.pdbx_description
1 polymer ?
#
loop_
_entity_poly.entity_id
_entity_poly.type
_entity_poly.pdbx_seq_one_letter_code
_entity_poly.pdbx_strand_id
1 'polypeptide(L)'
;MKHLIAVLSLLLLLSACANSRRLANEEQALGTDGPITHQFHSALYYPFELTPRFDGYLVGIEKVKRPADHSVRIKKTDNVNIGASALDRKFNDGKVMAITHIIRHSADARINDNCTVFNAYVQPGQPAERQLISPFHPPHVPLHPANAYSNSWEALGALQANLGNRIKDARSPGALHATAEAQKPYSHILVIVMGWNTVQEEAVRNVNSITWNLWRAYRATAAAGTVAGFHPLVITVTWPSQWSSAWIDPAIKIVSFPTKAEDADEVGLSWLGQLLHGTLPAAQNAASPGTTLPVVVVGHSFGAKAASVAACVGPVIVKQDGDQPMALQRIDTVVNLQPAYLSERLLGAFDRSSNMVYRNHCSTVDRFVMTASKRDQAVPLPVWGLYAGDAKSFDSVCGAGTPQQSHVRCAKASAAGEVTLQRAGSTRVTYVDASDLISENAFGTSGGSHSDIYRLEHGIMLRDIIQGNVGFASTPQQ
;
A
#
# COMPACT_ATOMS: atom_id res chain seq x y z
N MET A 1 16.56 31.68 49.30
CA MET A 1 16.81 30.25 49.56
C MET A 1 15.55 29.39 49.47
N LYS A 2 14.47 29.67 50.23
CA LYS A 2 13.21 28.88 50.19
C LYS A 2 12.54 28.79 48.81
N HIS A 3 12.48 29.90 48.06
CA HIS A 3 11.92 29.91 46.70
C HIS A 3 12.78 29.15 45.67
N LEU A 4 14.11 29.15 45.85
CA LEU A 4 15.03 28.42 44.96
C LEU A 4 14.86 26.90 45.14
N ILE A 5 14.70 26.44 46.38
CA ILE A 5 14.45 25.02 46.70
C ILE A 5 13.10 24.57 46.14
N ALA A 6 12.06 25.40 46.24
CA ALA A 6 10.74 25.09 45.68
C ALA A 6 10.77 25.00 44.14
N VAL A 7 11.47 25.91 43.46
CA VAL A 7 11.63 25.88 42.00
C VAL A 7 12.48 24.67 41.55
N LEU A 8 13.56 24.35 42.25
CA LEU A 8 14.37 23.16 41.95
C LEU A 8 13.57 21.86 42.16
N SER A 9 12.77 21.80 43.23
CA SER A 9 11.90 20.65 43.52
C SER A 9 10.81 20.49 42.46
N LEU A 10 10.24 21.59 41.98
CA LEU A 10 9.26 21.58 40.89
C LEU A 10 9.91 21.15 39.56
N LEU A 11 11.12 21.63 39.25
CA LEU A 11 11.87 21.21 38.05
C LEU A 11 12.29 19.73 38.10
N LEU A 12 12.65 19.21 39.29
CA LEU A 12 12.95 17.79 39.51
C LEU A 12 11.69 16.91 39.45
N LEU A 13 10.54 17.41 39.92
CA LEU A 13 9.26 16.72 39.79
C LEU A 13 8.75 16.71 38.33
N LEU A 14 9.05 17.76 37.56
CA LEU A 14 8.71 17.85 36.14
C LEU A 14 9.63 16.99 35.26
N SER A 15 10.88 16.75 35.66
CA SER A 15 11.80 15.85 34.93
C SER A 15 11.58 14.36 35.23
N ALA A 16 10.99 14.02 36.38
CA ALA A 16 10.70 12.64 36.77
C ALA A 16 9.45 12.04 36.08
N CYS A 17 8.67 12.82 35.35
CA CYS A 17 7.48 12.38 34.61
C CYS A 17 7.70 12.21 33.10
N ALA A 18 8.95 12.11 32.65
CA ALA A 18 9.25 11.77 31.26
C ALA A 18 8.92 10.28 31.02
N ASN A 19 7.67 9.99 30.65
CA ASN A 19 7.25 8.66 30.19
C ASN A 19 8.06 8.29 28.94
N SER A 20 9.15 7.53 29.11
CA SER A 20 9.94 7.00 28.00
C SER A 20 9.11 5.98 27.23
N ARG A 21 8.89 6.20 25.93
CA ARG A 21 8.23 5.19 25.08
C ARG A 21 9.10 3.93 25.01
N ARG A 22 8.47 2.76 24.95
CA ARG A 22 9.16 1.45 24.97
C ARG A 22 10.16 1.28 23.84
N LEU A 23 9.91 1.85 22.66
CA LEU A 23 10.80 1.77 21.48
C LEU A 23 11.63 3.05 21.26
N ALA A 24 11.69 3.98 22.24
CA ALA A 24 12.27 5.30 22.02
C ALA A 24 13.74 5.27 21.54
N ASN A 25 14.55 4.33 22.04
CA ASN A 25 15.95 4.23 21.65
C ASN A 25 16.09 3.73 20.21
N GLU A 26 15.28 2.75 19.84
CA GLU A 26 15.25 2.13 18.52
C GLU A 26 14.66 3.09 17.48
N GLU A 27 13.62 3.84 17.85
CA GLU A 27 13.07 4.96 17.09
C GLU A 27 14.16 6.00 16.79
N GLN A 28 14.93 6.42 17.80
CA GLN A 28 16.01 7.39 17.64
C GLN A 28 17.14 6.86 16.72
N ALA A 29 17.48 5.57 16.88
CA ALA A 29 18.48 4.91 16.05
C ALA A 29 18.05 4.90 14.57
N LEU A 30 16.78 4.60 14.28
CA LEU A 30 16.21 4.63 12.93
C LEU A 30 15.93 6.04 12.40
N GLY A 31 15.84 7.04 13.29
CA GLY A 31 15.41 8.40 12.95
C GLY A 31 13.90 8.51 12.72
N THR A 32 13.12 7.70 13.43
CA THR A 32 11.66 7.62 13.42
C THR A 32 11.03 8.13 14.74
N ASP A 33 11.82 8.74 15.62
CA ASP A 33 11.45 9.26 16.95
C ASP A 33 10.65 10.57 16.95
N GLY A 34 10.46 11.17 15.78
CA GLY A 34 9.70 12.40 15.58
C GLY A 34 8.21 12.26 15.99
N PRO A 35 7.53 13.40 16.20
CA PRO A 35 6.15 13.44 16.70
C PRO A 35 5.11 12.85 15.73
N ILE A 36 5.45 12.74 14.44
CA ILE A 36 4.60 12.15 13.40
C ILE A 36 5.14 10.77 13.02
N THR A 37 6.47 10.63 12.93
CA THR A 37 7.08 9.39 12.42
C THR A 37 6.81 8.18 13.31
N HIS A 38 6.64 8.37 14.62
CA HIS A 38 6.30 7.23 15.50
C HIS A 38 4.92 6.63 15.24
N GLN A 39 4.03 7.36 14.57
CA GLN A 39 2.67 6.91 14.22
C GLN A 39 2.66 5.89 13.08
N PHE A 40 3.82 5.61 12.44
CA PHE A 40 3.93 4.65 11.35
C PHE A 40 4.34 3.24 11.78
N HIS A 41 4.57 3.03 13.07
CA HIS A 41 4.81 1.72 13.69
C HIS A 41 3.97 1.53 14.95
N SER A 42 2.81 2.18 15.03
CA SER A 42 1.84 2.05 16.12
C SER A 42 1.31 0.63 16.29
N ALA A 43 1.27 -0.18 15.23
CA ALA A 43 0.91 -1.60 15.30
C ALA A 43 1.92 -2.44 16.10
N LEU A 44 3.17 -1.97 16.26
CA LEU A 44 4.11 -2.57 17.20
C LEU A 44 3.74 -2.24 18.65
N TYR A 45 3.14 -1.08 18.92
CA TYR A 45 2.69 -0.69 20.25
C TYR A 45 1.38 -1.34 20.67
N TYR A 46 0.42 -1.47 19.73
CA TYR A 46 -0.93 -1.96 20.00
C TYR A 46 -1.32 -3.12 19.07
N PRO A 47 -0.60 -4.26 19.11
CA PRO A 47 -0.73 -5.33 18.10
C PRO A 47 -2.09 -6.05 18.09
N PHE A 48 -2.87 -5.94 19.16
CA PHE A 48 -4.22 -6.51 19.27
C PHE A 48 -5.32 -5.54 18.83
N GLU A 49 -5.07 -4.23 18.92
CA GLU A 49 -6.02 -3.19 18.52
C GLU A 49 -5.85 -2.82 17.05
N LEU A 50 -4.59 -2.71 16.61
CA LEU A 50 -4.18 -2.21 15.30
C LEU A 50 -3.75 -3.35 14.37
N THR A 51 -4.64 -4.30 14.15
CA THR A 51 -4.43 -5.41 13.24
C THR A 51 -5.51 -5.45 12.16
N PRO A 52 -5.15 -5.77 10.90
CA PRO A 52 -6.15 -6.16 9.93
C PRO A 52 -6.91 -7.41 10.42
N ARG A 53 -8.21 -7.46 10.13
CA ARG A 53 -9.17 -8.49 10.60
C ARG A 53 -9.35 -9.65 9.62
N PHE A 54 -8.38 -9.84 8.74
CA PHE A 54 -8.38 -10.86 7.70
C PHE A 54 -7.10 -11.66 7.81
N ASP A 55 -7.02 -12.81 7.14
CA ASP A 55 -5.77 -13.54 7.07
C ASP A 55 -4.75 -12.79 6.22
N GLY A 56 -3.54 -12.55 6.73
CA GLY A 56 -2.59 -11.74 5.97
C GLY A 56 -1.36 -11.22 6.70
N TYR A 57 -0.84 -10.12 6.16
CA TYR A 57 0.33 -9.40 6.64
C TYR A 57 0.13 -7.87 6.64
N LEU A 58 0.69 -7.21 7.64
CA LEU A 58 0.95 -5.77 7.64
C LEU A 58 2.44 -5.55 7.38
N VAL A 59 2.78 -4.89 6.28
CA VAL A 59 4.14 -4.50 5.90
C VAL A 59 4.30 -3.01 6.16
N GLY A 60 5.06 -2.67 7.20
CA GLY A 60 5.40 -1.30 7.54
C GLY A 60 6.66 -0.85 6.81
N ILE A 61 6.52 0.16 5.96
CA ILE A 61 7.62 0.89 5.33
C ILE A 61 7.76 2.23 6.04
N GLU A 62 8.98 2.66 6.37
CA GLU A 62 9.24 3.96 7.00
C GLU A 62 10.46 4.63 6.39
N LYS A 63 10.52 5.96 6.53
CA LYS A 63 11.62 6.79 6.06
C LYS A 63 12.69 6.81 7.15
N VAL A 64 13.72 5.99 7.01
CA VAL A 64 14.81 5.81 7.97
C VAL A 64 16.06 6.58 7.56
N LYS A 65 16.97 6.82 8.51
CA LYS A 65 18.31 7.36 8.20
C LYS A 65 18.99 6.49 7.14
N ARG A 66 19.54 7.11 6.09
CA ARG A 66 20.28 6.37 5.06
C ARG A 66 21.47 5.68 5.71
N PRO A 67 21.64 4.36 5.50
CA PRO A 67 22.81 3.67 6.03
C PRO A 67 24.07 4.14 5.28
N ALA A 68 25.22 4.07 5.95
CA ALA A 68 26.51 4.22 5.30
C ALA A 68 26.84 3.01 4.41
N ASP A 69 26.19 1.87 4.66
CA ASP A 69 26.31 0.72 3.79
C ASP A 69 25.65 1.04 2.45
N HIS A 70 26.47 1.19 1.42
CA HIS A 70 25.99 1.19 0.06
C HIS A 70 25.60 -0.28 -0.24
N SER A 71 24.52 -0.77 0.33
CA SER A 71 24.06 -2.16 0.27
C SER A 71 22.88 -2.37 -0.68
N VAL A 72 22.14 -1.30 -0.95
CA VAL A 72 21.08 -1.27 -1.96
C VAL A 72 21.48 -0.25 -3.01
N ARG A 73 21.43 -0.64 -4.28
CA ARG A 73 21.73 0.22 -5.43
C ARG A 73 20.48 0.55 -6.20
N ILE A 74 20.48 1.71 -6.84
CA ILE A 74 19.43 2.14 -7.75
C ILE A 74 19.95 1.95 -9.17
N LYS A 75 19.24 1.13 -9.96
CA LYS A 75 19.58 0.88 -11.35
C LYS A 75 18.36 1.14 -12.22
N LYS A 76 18.50 2.10 -13.13
CA LYS A 76 17.46 2.40 -14.11
C LYS A 76 17.20 1.16 -14.96
N THR A 77 15.92 0.82 -15.13
CA THR A 77 15.48 -0.22 -16.05
C THR A 77 15.04 0.41 -17.37
N ASP A 78 15.16 -0.31 -18.47
CA ASP A 78 14.67 0.17 -19.77
C ASP A 78 13.16 0.41 -19.75
N ASN A 79 12.41 -0.29 -18.88
CA ASN A 79 10.96 -0.12 -18.75
C ASN A 79 10.59 1.21 -18.07
N VAL A 80 11.55 1.88 -17.43
CA VAL A 80 11.31 3.16 -16.77
C VAL A 80 11.60 4.32 -17.72
N ASN A 81 10.54 4.99 -18.18
CA ASN A 81 10.67 6.30 -18.81
C ASN A 81 10.81 7.40 -17.76
N ILE A 82 11.91 7.37 -17.00
CA ILE A 82 12.33 8.40 -16.04
C ILE A 82 13.70 8.93 -16.46
N GLY A 83 13.92 10.24 -16.35
CA GLY A 83 15.26 10.81 -16.51
C GLY A 83 16.17 10.36 -15.37
N ALA A 84 17.46 10.11 -15.63
CA ALA A 84 18.41 9.69 -14.59
C ALA A 84 18.41 10.64 -13.39
N SER A 85 18.45 11.95 -13.63
CA SER A 85 18.39 12.96 -12.56
C SER A 85 17.07 12.95 -11.78
N ALA A 86 15.95 12.58 -12.41
CA ALA A 86 14.65 12.47 -11.74
C ALA A 86 14.57 11.19 -10.89
N LEU A 87 15.25 10.12 -11.30
CA LEU A 87 15.41 8.91 -10.50
C LEU A 87 16.33 9.16 -9.31
N ASP A 88 17.47 9.83 -9.53
CA ASP A 88 18.41 10.17 -8.47
C ASP A 88 17.76 11.02 -7.39
N ARG A 89 17.00 12.07 -7.75
CA ARG A 89 16.29 12.90 -6.76
C ARG A 89 15.36 12.09 -5.84
N LYS A 90 14.71 11.05 -6.35
CA LYS A 90 13.81 10.19 -5.57
C LYS A 90 14.54 9.35 -4.52
N PHE A 91 15.81 9.06 -4.76
CA PHE A 91 16.61 8.18 -3.92
C PHE A 91 17.86 8.85 -3.33
N ASN A 92 18.02 10.16 -3.49
CA ASN A 92 19.16 10.94 -2.98
C ASN A 92 18.70 11.99 -1.95
N ASP A 93 17.80 11.57 -1.07
CA ASP A 93 17.48 12.25 0.18
C ASP A 93 18.40 11.70 1.29
N GLY A 94 18.67 12.48 2.35
CA GLY A 94 19.43 12.01 3.53
C GLY A 94 18.76 10.84 4.27
N LYS A 95 17.55 10.47 3.86
CA LYS A 95 16.79 9.33 4.32
C LYS A 95 16.36 8.41 3.17
N VAL A 96 15.98 7.17 3.49
CA VAL A 96 15.51 6.15 2.54
C VAL A 96 14.27 5.45 3.07
N MET A 97 13.42 4.97 2.18
CA MET A 97 12.35 4.04 2.57
C MET A 97 12.95 2.68 2.91
N ALA A 98 12.58 2.10 4.04
CA ALA A 98 12.96 0.76 4.45
C ALA A 98 11.75 0.02 5.04
N ILE A 99 11.69 -1.30 4.90
CA ILE A 99 10.76 -2.12 5.64
C ILE A 99 11.25 -2.19 7.08
N THR A 100 10.43 -1.72 8.02
CA THR A 100 10.76 -1.73 9.45
C THR A 100 10.07 -2.86 10.20
N HIS A 101 8.92 -3.31 9.74
CA HIS A 101 8.23 -4.44 10.37
C HIS A 101 7.32 -5.17 9.40
N ILE A 102 7.16 -6.47 9.64
CA ILE A 102 6.19 -7.31 8.98
C ILE A 102 5.45 -8.09 10.08
N ILE A 103 4.17 -7.82 10.22
CA ILE A 103 3.30 -8.48 11.20
C ILE A 103 2.39 -9.44 10.45
N ARG A 104 2.48 -10.72 10.77
CA ARG A 104 1.49 -11.73 10.35
C ARG A 104 0.27 -11.59 11.25
N HIS A 105 -0.90 -11.54 10.63
CA HIS A 105 -2.17 -11.51 11.34
C HIS A 105 -3.13 -12.60 10.84
N SER A 106 -4.10 -12.92 11.68
CA SER A 106 -5.13 -13.93 11.42
C SER A 106 -6.52 -13.30 11.53
N ALA A 107 -7.50 -13.84 10.79
CA ALA A 107 -8.86 -13.32 10.79
C ALA A 107 -9.50 -13.32 12.20
N ASP A 108 -9.19 -14.32 13.03
CA ASP A 108 -9.51 -14.32 14.46
C ASP A 108 -8.26 -14.17 15.33
N ALA A 109 -7.83 -12.92 15.51
CA ALA A 109 -6.69 -12.57 16.37
C ALA A 109 -6.93 -12.87 17.87
N ARG A 110 -8.15 -13.25 18.29
CA ARG A 110 -8.43 -13.67 19.67
C ARG A 110 -8.08 -15.14 19.91
N ILE A 111 -8.05 -15.93 18.83
CA ILE A 111 -7.78 -17.37 18.86
C ILE A 111 -6.35 -17.64 18.38
N ASN A 112 -5.88 -16.88 17.40
CA ASN A 112 -4.55 -17.03 16.82
C ASN A 112 -3.72 -15.77 17.11
N ASP A 113 -2.60 -15.94 17.83
CA ASP A 113 -1.71 -14.82 18.14
C ASP A 113 -1.16 -14.15 16.87
N ASN A 114 -1.21 -12.82 16.86
CA ASN A 114 -0.45 -12.02 15.91
C ASN A 114 1.04 -12.13 16.23
N CYS A 115 1.87 -12.15 15.20
CA CYS A 115 3.30 -12.32 15.39
C CYS A 115 4.14 -11.55 14.37
N THR A 116 5.35 -11.16 14.75
CA THR A 116 6.29 -10.51 13.85
C THR A 116 7.06 -11.53 13.01
N VAL A 117 6.97 -11.36 11.69
CA VAL A 117 7.83 -12.04 10.70
C VAL A 117 9.16 -11.29 10.58
N PHE A 118 9.15 -9.97 10.79
CA PHE A 118 10.33 -9.12 10.79
C PHE A 118 10.07 -7.89 11.68
N ASN A 119 11.09 -7.42 12.40
CA ASN A 119 11.01 -6.21 13.22
C ASN A 119 12.38 -5.55 13.41
N ALA A 120 12.60 -4.40 12.78
CA ALA A 120 13.82 -3.59 12.85
C ALA A 120 13.99 -2.84 14.19
N TYR A 121 12.96 -2.82 15.04
CA TYR A 121 13.00 -2.21 16.38
C TYR A 121 13.48 -3.19 17.46
N VAL A 122 14.06 -4.35 17.09
CA VAL A 122 14.50 -5.39 18.03
C VAL A 122 16.03 -5.43 18.05
N GLN A 123 16.62 -5.18 19.22
CA GLN A 123 18.07 -5.09 19.39
C GLN A 123 18.71 -6.37 19.94
N PRO A 124 19.99 -6.64 19.58
CA PRO A 124 20.77 -7.71 20.20
C PRO A 124 20.87 -7.54 21.71
N GLY A 125 20.67 -8.63 22.47
CA GLY A 125 20.87 -8.66 23.92
C GLY A 125 19.66 -8.33 24.80
N GLN A 126 18.52 -7.90 24.26
CA GLN A 126 17.24 -7.74 24.99
C GLN A 126 15.96 -8.06 24.16
N PRO A 127 15.91 -9.14 23.35
CA PRO A 127 14.81 -9.34 22.39
C PRO A 127 13.44 -9.61 23.05
N ALA A 128 13.40 -10.34 24.17
CA ALA A 128 12.14 -10.78 24.79
C ALA A 128 11.47 -9.70 25.68
N GLU A 129 12.25 -8.81 26.29
CA GLU A 129 11.71 -7.83 27.26
C GLU A 129 11.13 -6.58 26.58
N ARG A 130 11.48 -6.31 25.31
CA ARG A 130 11.07 -5.10 24.59
C ARG A 130 10.11 -5.33 23.43
N GLN A 131 10.03 -6.53 22.88
CA GLN A 131 9.01 -6.85 21.88
C GLN A 131 7.61 -6.85 22.51
N LEU A 132 6.72 -6.03 21.96
CA LEU A 132 5.30 -5.99 22.35
C LEU A 132 4.45 -7.01 21.57
N ILE A 133 5.04 -7.59 20.52
CA ILE A 133 4.45 -8.63 19.69
C ILE A 133 5.45 -9.77 19.50
N SER A 134 5.00 -10.99 19.77
CA SER A 134 5.85 -12.19 19.73
C SER A 134 6.39 -12.46 18.33
N PRO A 135 7.62 -12.99 18.20
CA PRO A 135 8.16 -13.39 16.91
C PRO A 135 7.49 -14.66 16.39
N PHE A 136 7.30 -14.78 15.07
CA PHE A 136 6.64 -15.96 14.49
C PHE A 136 7.42 -17.25 14.73
N HIS A 137 8.76 -17.26 14.64
CA HIS A 137 9.63 -18.38 15.01
C HIS A 137 11.00 -17.84 15.49
N PRO A 138 11.56 -18.31 16.62
CA PRO A 138 12.93 -18.00 17.01
C PRO A 138 13.97 -18.86 16.26
N PRO A 139 15.25 -18.43 16.13
CA PRO A 139 15.79 -17.16 16.61
C PRO A 139 15.68 -16.07 15.53
N HIS A 140 15.01 -14.96 15.87
CA HIS A 140 15.24 -13.70 15.17
C HIS A 140 16.65 -13.26 15.51
N VAL A 141 17.53 -13.20 14.52
CA VAL A 141 18.83 -12.53 14.67
C VAL A 141 18.50 -11.05 14.83
N PRO A 142 18.75 -10.44 16.00
CA PRO A 142 18.40 -9.04 16.18
C PRO A 142 19.26 -8.19 15.25
N LEU A 143 18.61 -7.30 14.52
CA LEU A 143 19.25 -6.56 13.44
C LEU A 143 19.54 -5.13 13.89
N HIS A 144 20.75 -4.66 13.60
CA HIS A 144 21.14 -3.31 13.96
C HIS A 144 20.30 -2.29 13.15
N PRO A 145 19.68 -1.27 13.79
CA PRO A 145 18.86 -0.25 13.15
C PRO A 145 19.53 0.45 11.97
N ALA A 146 20.84 0.66 12.06
CA ALA A 146 21.62 1.27 11.00
C ALA A 146 21.62 0.46 9.69
N ASN A 147 21.16 -0.80 9.71
CA ASN A 147 21.08 -1.68 8.55
C ASN A 147 19.63 -1.90 8.09
N ALA A 148 18.64 -1.19 8.61
CA ALA A 148 17.22 -1.42 8.27
C ALA A 148 16.93 -1.41 6.76
N TYR A 149 17.65 -0.56 6.01
CA TYR A 149 17.51 -0.50 4.56
C TYR A 149 18.04 -1.76 3.84
N SER A 150 19.22 -2.27 4.18
CA SER A 150 19.72 -3.55 3.66
C SER A 150 18.87 -4.74 4.13
N ASN A 151 18.49 -4.73 5.39
CA ASN A 151 17.67 -5.76 6.03
C ASN A 151 16.26 -5.87 5.45
N SER A 152 15.81 -4.89 4.68
CA SER A 152 14.54 -4.98 3.95
C SER A 152 14.56 -6.16 2.95
N TRP A 153 15.73 -6.58 2.45
CA TRP A 153 15.87 -7.81 1.67
C TRP A 153 15.59 -9.06 2.51
N GLU A 154 16.08 -9.10 3.75
CA GLU A 154 15.82 -10.20 4.68
C GLU A 154 14.35 -10.22 5.10
N ALA A 155 13.76 -9.04 5.35
CA ALA A 155 12.35 -8.89 5.65
C ALA A 155 11.47 -9.50 4.54
N LEU A 156 11.74 -9.18 3.28
CA LEU A 156 11.01 -9.75 2.15
C LEU A 156 11.29 -11.24 1.94
N GLY A 157 12.51 -11.71 2.22
CA GLY A 157 12.82 -13.15 2.22
C GLY A 157 12.02 -13.92 3.28
N ALA A 158 11.92 -13.37 4.49
CA ALA A 158 11.12 -13.93 5.58
C ALA A 158 9.62 -13.92 5.24
N LEU A 159 9.11 -12.83 4.67
CA LEU A 159 7.74 -12.75 4.18
C LEU A 159 7.48 -13.78 3.07
N GLN A 160 8.39 -13.91 2.10
CA GLN A 160 8.28 -14.88 1.02
C GLN A 160 8.10 -16.30 1.56
N ALA A 161 8.98 -16.73 2.46
CA ALA A 161 8.94 -18.06 3.07
C ALA A 161 7.65 -18.26 3.88
N ASN A 162 7.28 -17.28 4.70
CA ASN A 162 6.08 -17.34 5.53
C ASN A 162 4.80 -17.42 4.70
N LEU A 163 4.69 -16.56 3.69
CA LEU A 163 3.57 -16.50 2.76
C LEU A 163 3.44 -17.80 1.97
N GLY A 164 4.56 -18.34 1.48
CA GLY A 164 4.59 -19.60 0.74
C GLY A 164 4.07 -20.77 1.59
N ASN A 165 4.55 -20.89 2.84
CA ASN A 165 4.05 -21.88 3.78
C ASN A 165 2.55 -21.70 4.06
N ARG A 166 2.09 -20.47 4.30
CA ARG A 166 0.68 -20.20 4.57
C ARG A 166 -0.24 -20.57 3.39
N ILE A 167 0.17 -20.27 2.16
CA ILE A 167 -0.57 -20.66 0.95
C ILE A 167 -0.62 -22.19 0.81
N LYS A 168 0.49 -22.88 1.09
CA LYS A 168 0.59 -24.34 1.04
C LYS A 168 -0.27 -25.00 2.12
N ASP A 169 -0.23 -24.50 3.35
CA ASP A 169 -0.97 -25.04 4.49
C ASP A 169 -2.49 -24.90 4.29
N ALA A 170 -2.96 -23.75 3.77
CA ALA A 170 -4.37 -23.53 3.47
C ALA A 170 -4.94 -24.48 2.39
N ARG A 171 -4.07 -25.20 1.65
CA ARG A 171 -4.46 -26.20 0.65
C ARG A 171 -4.37 -27.63 1.17
N SER A 172 -3.75 -27.86 2.33
CA SER A 172 -3.46 -29.21 2.83
C SER A 172 -4.62 -29.73 3.69
N PRO A 173 -5.26 -30.87 3.34
CA PRO A 173 -6.29 -31.47 4.19
C PRO A 173 -5.65 -31.95 5.50
N GLY A 174 -6.21 -31.52 6.65
CA GLY A 174 -5.79 -32.05 7.96
C GLY A 174 -4.75 -31.23 8.72
N ALA A 175 -4.59 -29.93 8.43
CA ALA A 175 -3.87 -29.02 9.33
C ALA A 175 -4.55 -29.02 10.71
N LEU A 176 -3.96 -29.77 11.64
CA LEU A 176 -4.36 -29.85 13.05
C LEU A 176 -4.38 -28.42 13.60
N HIS A 177 -5.50 -28.02 14.21
CA HIS A 177 -5.75 -26.72 14.90
C HIS A 177 -6.36 -25.56 14.09
N ALA A 178 -6.70 -25.72 12.81
CA ALA A 178 -7.44 -24.69 12.07
C ALA A 178 -8.97 -24.89 12.19
N THR A 179 -9.72 -23.81 12.43
CA THR A 179 -11.19 -23.82 12.29
C THR A 179 -11.57 -24.20 10.85
N ALA A 180 -12.79 -24.70 10.62
CA ALA A 180 -13.27 -25.05 9.27
C ALA A 180 -13.20 -23.89 8.25
N GLU A 181 -13.12 -22.65 8.73
CA GLU A 181 -12.93 -21.45 7.91
C GLU A 181 -11.45 -21.20 7.57
N ALA A 182 -10.52 -21.52 8.47
CA ALA A 182 -9.07 -21.42 8.28
C ALA A 182 -8.47 -22.53 7.38
N GLN A 183 -9.22 -23.59 7.06
CA GLN A 183 -8.82 -24.65 6.13
C GLN A 183 -9.25 -24.42 4.68
N LYS A 184 -9.76 -23.23 4.35
CA LYS A 184 -10.15 -22.92 2.96
C LYS A 184 -8.94 -22.42 2.19
N PRO A 185 -8.67 -22.95 0.97
CA PRO A 185 -7.67 -22.37 0.09
C PRO A 185 -7.91 -20.88 -0.12
N TYR A 186 -6.84 -20.09 -0.12
CA TYR A 186 -6.94 -18.69 -0.52
C TYR A 186 -7.33 -18.60 -1.99
N SER A 187 -8.13 -17.60 -2.34
CA SER A 187 -8.55 -17.37 -3.71
C SER A 187 -7.81 -16.24 -4.40
N HIS A 188 -7.29 -15.27 -3.65
CA HIS A 188 -6.57 -14.11 -4.17
C HIS A 188 -5.49 -13.68 -3.18
N ILE A 189 -4.48 -12.96 -3.67
CA ILE A 189 -3.63 -12.10 -2.83
C ILE A 189 -4.09 -10.66 -3.05
N LEU A 190 -4.52 -9.99 -1.99
CA LEU A 190 -5.05 -8.63 -2.02
C LEU A 190 -4.04 -7.68 -1.36
N VAL A 191 -3.31 -6.89 -2.15
CA VAL A 191 -2.36 -5.89 -1.65
C VAL A 191 -3.06 -4.54 -1.59
N ILE A 192 -3.07 -3.89 -0.42
CA ILE A 192 -3.79 -2.62 -0.21
C ILE A 192 -2.82 -1.54 0.29
N VAL A 193 -2.81 -0.39 -0.38
CA VAL A 193 -1.92 0.74 -0.09
C VAL A 193 -2.72 2.03 0.06
N MET A 194 -2.66 2.65 1.25
CA MET A 194 -3.36 3.91 1.53
C MET A 194 -2.51 5.13 1.17
N GLY A 195 -3.17 6.28 1.03
CA GLY A 195 -2.55 7.50 0.51
C GLY A 195 -2.07 8.49 1.56
N TRP A 196 -2.01 9.75 1.13
CA TRP A 196 -1.46 10.87 1.86
C TRP A 196 -2.12 11.07 3.22
N ASN A 197 -1.37 11.54 4.21
CA ASN A 197 -1.89 11.94 5.52
C ASN A 197 -2.68 10.84 6.24
N THR A 198 -2.24 9.59 6.09
CA THR A 198 -2.86 8.40 6.71
C THR A 198 -1.83 7.71 7.60
N VAL A 199 -1.90 7.91 8.92
CA VAL A 199 -1.07 7.18 9.90
C VAL A 199 -1.36 5.67 9.85
N GLN A 200 -0.50 4.85 10.45
CA GLN A 200 -0.69 3.40 10.41
C GLN A 200 -2.01 2.95 11.04
N GLU A 201 -2.45 3.59 12.13
CA GLU A 201 -3.74 3.32 12.78
C GLU A 201 -4.91 3.50 11.81
N GLU A 202 -4.91 4.64 11.13
CA GLU A 202 -5.95 5.01 10.18
C GLU A 202 -5.88 4.11 8.94
N ALA A 203 -4.68 3.80 8.45
CA ALA A 203 -4.49 2.91 7.31
C ALA A 203 -5.07 1.52 7.59
N VAL A 204 -4.76 0.93 8.75
CA VAL A 204 -5.29 -0.39 9.16
C VAL A 204 -6.82 -0.34 9.26
N ARG A 205 -7.39 0.71 9.86
CA ARG A 205 -8.85 0.90 9.93
C ARG A 205 -9.48 0.97 8.53
N ASN A 206 -8.89 1.76 7.63
CA ASN A 206 -9.38 1.96 6.27
C ASN A 206 -9.31 0.66 5.46
N VAL A 207 -8.21 -0.09 5.56
CA VAL A 207 -8.06 -1.41 4.93
C VAL A 207 -9.09 -2.41 5.46
N ASN A 208 -9.35 -2.41 6.76
CA ASN A 208 -10.40 -3.25 7.35
C ASN A 208 -11.77 -2.93 6.75
N SER A 209 -12.12 -1.65 6.62
CA SER A 209 -13.39 -1.24 6.02
C SER A 209 -13.51 -1.65 4.55
N ILE A 210 -12.47 -1.42 3.74
CA ILE A 210 -12.44 -1.81 2.31
C ILE A 210 -12.62 -3.33 2.19
N THR A 211 -11.81 -4.09 2.91
CA THR A 211 -11.78 -5.55 2.81
C THR A 211 -13.08 -6.17 3.33
N TRP A 212 -13.64 -5.65 4.42
CA TRP A 212 -14.91 -6.11 4.97
C TRP A 212 -16.08 -5.87 4.02
N ASN A 213 -16.18 -4.68 3.45
CA ASN A 213 -17.26 -4.39 2.51
C ASN A 213 -17.10 -5.13 1.18
N LEU A 214 -15.88 -5.36 0.71
CA LEU A 214 -15.60 -6.26 -0.40
C LEU A 214 -16.07 -7.69 -0.10
N TRP A 215 -15.68 -8.24 1.05
CA TRP A 215 -16.12 -9.57 1.47
C TRP A 215 -17.64 -9.68 1.61
N ARG A 216 -18.30 -8.66 2.18
CA ARG A 216 -19.77 -8.59 2.25
C ARG A 216 -20.41 -8.59 0.87
N ALA A 217 -19.85 -7.85 -0.08
CA ALA A 217 -20.35 -7.80 -1.45
C ALA A 217 -20.26 -9.16 -2.16
N TYR A 218 -19.18 -9.92 -1.93
CA TYR A 218 -19.06 -11.30 -2.41
C TYR A 218 -20.08 -12.24 -1.76
N ARG A 219 -20.31 -12.10 -0.45
CA ARG A 219 -21.30 -12.92 0.27
C ARG A 219 -22.73 -12.67 -0.18
N ALA A 220 -23.08 -11.43 -0.51
CA ALA A 220 -24.43 -11.08 -0.94
C ALA A 220 -24.83 -11.74 -2.27
N THR A 221 -23.86 -12.02 -3.15
CA THR A 221 -24.08 -12.70 -4.43
C THR A 221 -23.93 -14.22 -4.37
N ALA A 222 -23.44 -14.74 -3.24
CA ALA A 222 -23.26 -16.17 -3.07
C ALA A 222 -24.61 -16.80 -2.69
N ALA A 223 -25.02 -17.89 -3.35
CA ALA A 223 -26.25 -18.60 -3.00
C ALA A 223 -26.25 -18.93 -1.50
N ALA A 224 -27.42 -18.79 -0.85
CA ALA A 224 -27.56 -18.95 0.59
C ALA A 224 -26.90 -20.26 1.08
N GLY A 225 -25.81 -20.15 1.83
CA GLY A 225 -25.07 -21.29 2.39
C GLY A 225 -23.74 -21.62 1.72
N THR A 226 -23.40 -21.03 0.56
CA THR A 226 -22.09 -21.22 -0.09
C THR A 226 -21.36 -19.89 -0.20
N VAL A 227 -20.39 -19.59 0.67
CA VAL A 227 -19.40 -18.52 0.41
C VAL A 227 -18.45 -19.05 -0.67
N ALA A 228 -18.93 -19.14 -1.91
CA ALA A 228 -18.15 -19.68 -3.00
C ALA A 228 -17.18 -18.60 -3.51
N GLY A 229 -15.92 -18.69 -3.09
CA GLY A 229 -14.79 -18.23 -3.92
C GLY A 229 -14.03 -16.98 -3.48
N PHE A 230 -14.43 -16.24 -2.44
CA PHE A 230 -13.65 -15.07 -1.98
C PHE A 230 -13.09 -15.24 -0.56
N HIS A 231 -11.86 -15.73 -0.51
CA HIS A 231 -11.04 -15.88 0.68
C HIS A 231 -9.65 -15.29 0.40
N PRO A 232 -9.49 -13.95 0.46
CA PRO A 232 -8.23 -13.31 0.11
C PRO A 232 -7.21 -13.46 1.24
N LEU A 233 -5.94 -13.61 0.86
CA LEU A 233 -4.82 -13.30 1.74
C LEU A 233 -4.48 -11.82 1.57
N VAL A 234 -4.60 -11.04 2.63
CA VAL A 234 -4.53 -9.57 2.59
C VAL A 234 -3.15 -9.08 2.99
N ILE A 235 -2.54 -8.20 2.18
CA ILE A 235 -1.27 -7.55 2.51
C ILE A 235 -1.53 -6.05 2.59
N THR A 236 -1.56 -5.54 3.82
CA THR A 236 -1.64 -4.11 4.09
C THR A 236 -0.24 -3.51 4.00
N VAL A 237 -0.05 -2.49 3.18
CA VAL A 237 1.24 -1.77 3.11
C VAL A 237 1.05 -0.36 3.66
N THR A 238 1.75 -0.03 4.74
CA THR A 238 1.79 1.31 5.31
C THR A 238 3.12 1.96 5.02
N TRP A 239 3.11 3.28 4.84
CA TRP A 239 4.29 4.08 4.52
C TRP A 239 4.14 5.47 5.14
N PRO A 240 5.21 6.26 5.30
CA PRO A 240 5.19 7.52 6.05
C PRO A 240 4.52 8.64 5.24
N SER A 241 3.21 8.51 5.07
CA SER A 241 2.41 9.33 4.16
C SER A 241 1.98 10.67 4.77
N GLN A 242 2.19 10.90 6.07
CA GLN A 242 1.85 12.14 6.76
C GLN A 242 3.05 13.09 6.82
N TRP A 243 2.77 14.40 6.73
CA TRP A 243 3.79 15.45 6.83
C TRP A 243 3.58 16.43 7.98
N SER A 244 2.34 16.65 8.43
CA SER A 244 2.04 17.65 9.47
C SER A 244 1.29 17.06 10.67
N SER A 245 1.64 17.51 11.86
CA SER A 245 0.83 17.38 13.07
C SER A 245 -0.38 18.32 12.99
N ALA A 246 -1.47 17.99 13.69
CA ALA A 246 -2.78 18.68 13.61
C ALA A 246 -2.77 20.20 13.88
N TRP A 247 -1.66 20.77 14.35
CA TRP A 247 -1.53 22.19 14.71
C TRP A 247 -0.98 23.09 13.60
N ILE A 248 -0.66 22.56 12.40
CA ILE A 248 0.02 23.31 11.34
C ILE A 248 -0.92 23.66 10.17
N ASP A 249 -0.85 24.92 9.74
CA ASP A 249 -1.66 25.64 8.74
C ASP A 249 -1.94 24.86 7.42
N PRO A 250 -3.18 24.91 6.87
CA PRO A 250 -3.52 24.42 5.53
C PRO A 250 -2.53 24.78 4.41
N ALA A 251 -1.85 25.93 4.49
CA ALA A 251 -0.84 26.34 3.52
C ALA A 251 0.38 25.39 3.48
N ILE A 252 0.78 24.82 4.62
CA ILE A 252 1.94 23.90 4.72
C ILE A 252 1.59 22.51 4.17
N LYS A 253 0.31 22.10 4.20
CA LYS A 253 -0.15 20.87 3.56
C LYS A 253 0.11 20.91 2.05
N ILE A 254 -0.18 22.03 1.38
CA ILE A 254 0.05 22.22 -0.06
C ILE A 254 1.55 22.17 -0.41
N VAL A 255 2.42 22.74 0.43
CA VAL A 255 3.88 22.74 0.20
C VAL A 255 4.50 21.34 0.30
N SER A 256 3.92 20.45 1.11
CA SER A 256 4.43 19.08 1.29
C SER A 256 4.00 18.08 0.21
N PHE A 257 3.05 18.50 -0.64
CA PHE A 257 2.46 17.64 -1.67
C PHE A 257 3.52 17.08 -2.66
N PRO A 258 4.47 17.88 -3.20
CA PRO A 258 5.48 17.36 -4.12
C PRO A 258 6.41 16.33 -3.47
N THR A 259 6.86 16.58 -2.23
CA THR A 259 7.71 15.64 -1.49
C THR A 259 7.00 14.30 -1.26
N LYS A 260 5.71 14.33 -0.88
CA LYS A 260 4.94 13.09 -0.68
C LYS A 260 4.58 12.37 -1.97
N ALA A 261 4.39 13.12 -3.04
CA ALA A 261 4.33 12.58 -4.38
C ALA A 261 5.63 11.85 -4.74
N GLU A 262 6.80 12.34 -4.34
CA GLU A 262 8.09 11.67 -4.59
C GLU A 262 8.30 10.46 -3.67
N ASP A 263 7.95 10.55 -2.38
CA ASP A 263 7.96 9.43 -1.44
C ASP A 263 7.10 8.25 -1.94
N ALA A 264 5.92 8.52 -2.49
CA ALA A 264 5.06 7.49 -3.08
C ALA A 264 5.70 6.83 -4.31
N ASP A 265 6.42 7.60 -5.14
CA ASP A 265 7.21 7.04 -6.24
C ASP A 265 8.36 6.18 -5.69
N GLU A 266 9.06 6.61 -4.64
CA GLU A 266 10.13 5.83 -4.00
C GLU A 266 9.61 4.50 -3.46
N VAL A 267 8.47 4.49 -2.75
CA VAL A 267 7.82 3.26 -2.25
C VAL A 267 7.56 2.29 -3.40
N GLY A 268 6.98 2.77 -4.51
CA GLY A 268 6.68 1.95 -5.68
C GLY A 268 7.94 1.44 -6.40
N LEU A 269 8.95 2.30 -6.56
CA LEU A 269 10.21 1.96 -7.21
C LEU A 269 11.11 1.05 -6.35
N SER A 270 10.84 0.92 -5.04
CA SER A 270 11.63 0.12 -4.12
C SER A 270 10.88 -1.12 -3.63
N TRP A 271 10.49 -1.13 -2.36
CA TRP A 271 10.06 -2.32 -1.63
C TRP A 271 8.66 -2.80 -2.02
N LEU A 272 7.76 -1.89 -2.44
CA LEU A 272 6.45 -2.31 -2.95
C LEU A 272 6.60 -2.99 -4.33
N GLY A 273 7.44 -2.43 -5.22
CA GLY A 273 7.78 -3.09 -6.49
C GLY A 273 8.43 -4.46 -6.28
N GLN A 274 9.39 -4.55 -5.35
CA GLN A 274 10.04 -5.81 -4.98
C GLN A 274 9.06 -6.83 -4.38
N LEU A 275 8.11 -6.37 -3.57
CA LEU A 275 7.03 -7.21 -3.06
C LEU A 275 6.23 -7.81 -4.22
N LEU A 276 5.72 -6.97 -5.13
CA LEU A 276 4.84 -7.41 -6.22
C LEU A 276 5.53 -8.31 -7.26
N HIS A 277 6.76 -7.98 -7.65
CA HIS A 277 7.44 -8.66 -8.76
C HIS A 277 8.49 -9.70 -8.32
N GLY A 278 8.91 -9.67 -7.06
CA GLY A 278 9.86 -10.63 -6.50
C GLY A 278 9.24 -11.56 -5.48
N THR A 279 8.77 -10.97 -4.38
CA THR A 279 8.36 -11.71 -3.18
C THR A 279 7.09 -12.54 -3.42
N LEU A 280 6.02 -11.96 -3.95
CA LEU A 280 4.76 -12.69 -4.16
C LEU A 280 4.92 -13.83 -5.19
N PRO A 281 5.52 -13.62 -6.37
CA PRO A 281 5.70 -14.68 -7.35
C PRO A 281 6.58 -15.81 -6.81
N ALA A 282 7.66 -15.48 -6.11
CA ALA A 282 8.53 -16.49 -5.50
C ALA A 282 7.83 -17.29 -4.38
N ALA A 283 7.01 -16.63 -3.55
CA ALA A 283 6.22 -17.31 -2.52
C ALA A 283 5.21 -18.29 -3.12
N GLN A 284 4.50 -17.87 -4.17
CA GLN A 284 3.52 -18.71 -4.86
C GLN A 284 4.18 -19.90 -5.55
N ASN A 285 5.29 -19.68 -6.26
CA ASN A 285 6.08 -20.74 -6.90
C ASN A 285 6.59 -21.77 -5.88
N ALA A 286 7.02 -21.32 -4.70
CA ALA A 286 7.45 -22.21 -3.62
C ALA A 286 6.29 -22.99 -2.98
N ALA A 287 5.11 -22.36 -2.87
CA ALA A 287 3.93 -22.99 -2.26
C ALA A 287 3.36 -24.12 -3.12
N SER A 288 3.23 -23.89 -4.43
CA SER A 288 2.73 -24.89 -5.40
C SER A 288 3.12 -24.49 -6.83
N PRO A 289 4.17 -25.09 -7.41
CA PRO A 289 4.53 -24.85 -8.80
C PRO A 289 3.32 -25.08 -9.73
N GLY A 290 3.00 -24.08 -10.57
CA GLY A 290 1.92 -24.16 -11.54
C GLY A 290 0.51 -23.78 -11.04
N THR A 291 0.34 -23.40 -9.77
CA THR A 291 -0.95 -22.87 -9.26
C THR A 291 -0.77 -21.49 -8.63
N THR A 292 -1.05 -20.44 -9.39
CA THR A 292 -0.94 -19.04 -8.96
C THR A 292 -2.28 -18.51 -8.46
N LEU A 293 -2.26 -17.82 -7.32
CA LEU A 293 -3.35 -17.00 -6.84
C LEU A 293 -3.33 -15.65 -7.61
N PRO A 294 -4.48 -15.19 -8.13
CA PRO A 294 -4.58 -13.85 -8.70
C PRO A 294 -4.14 -12.77 -7.71
N VAL A 295 -3.31 -11.84 -8.17
CA VAL A 295 -2.83 -10.70 -7.40
C VAL A 295 -3.66 -9.46 -7.74
N VAL A 296 -4.38 -8.96 -6.74
CA VAL A 296 -5.16 -7.72 -6.82
C VAL A 296 -4.47 -6.65 -5.99
N VAL A 297 -4.12 -5.53 -6.61
CA VAL A 297 -3.52 -4.37 -5.93
C VAL A 297 -4.55 -3.26 -5.88
N VAL A 298 -4.89 -2.78 -4.69
CA VAL A 298 -5.79 -1.64 -4.48
C VAL A 298 -5.00 -0.50 -3.87
N GLY A 299 -4.97 0.63 -4.56
CA GLY A 299 -4.37 1.85 -4.04
C GLY A 299 -5.39 2.97 -3.93
N HIS A 300 -5.29 3.79 -2.88
CA HIS A 300 -6.08 5.02 -2.74
C HIS A 300 -5.19 6.25 -2.77
N SER A 301 -5.59 7.33 -3.45
CA SER A 301 -4.87 8.61 -3.40
C SER A 301 -3.37 8.46 -3.76
N PHE A 302 -2.42 8.90 -2.93
CA PHE A 302 -0.99 8.60 -3.15
C PHE A 302 -0.61 7.12 -3.00
N GLY A 303 -1.42 6.31 -2.33
CA GLY A 303 -1.29 4.86 -2.34
C GLY A 303 -1.59 4.28 -3.72
N ALA A 304 -2.54 4.87 -4.47
CA ALA A 304 -2.77 4.55 -5.89
C ALA A 304 -1.56 4.91 -6.75
N LYS A 305 -0.88 6.02 -6.43
CA LYS A 305 0.38 6.39 -7.06
C LYS A 305 1.46 5.33 -6.78
N ALA A 306 1.72 5.01 -5.52
CA ALA A 306 2.70 3.99 -5.14
C ALA A 306 2.39 2.62 -5.77
N ALA A 307 1.13 2.17 -5.72
CA ALA A 307 0.66 0.93 -6.32
C ALA A 307 0.89 0.89 -7.84
N SER A 308 0.56 1.97 -8.56
CA SER A 308 0.78 2.06 -10.00
C SER A 308 2.26 2.00 -10.36
N VAL A 309 3.09 2.71 -9.61
CA VAL A 309 4.53 2.73 -9.84
C VAL A 309 5.13 1.36 -9.57
N ALA A 310 4.72 0.71 -8.48
CA ALA A 310 5.13 -0.64 -8.17
C ALA A 310 4.73 -1.62 -9.28
N ALA A 311 3.47 -1.58 -9.73
CA ALA A 311 2.94 -2.53 -10.70
C ALA A 311 3.48 -2.34 -12.12
N CYS A 312 3.77 -1.10 -12.52
CA CYS A 312 4.05 -0.74 -13.90
C CYS A 312 5.52 -0.45 -14.19
N VAL A 313 6.32 -0.17 -13.15
CA VAL A 313 7.65 0.43 -13.31
C VAL A 313 8.69 -0.22 -12.41
N GLY A 314 8.43 -0.27 -11.11
CA GLY A 314 9.36 -0.77 -10.10
C GLY A 314 9.43 -2.31 -10.06
N PRO A 315 10.43 -2.88 -9.38
CA PRO A 315 11.47 -2.17 -8.64
C PRO A 315 12.68 -1.77 -9.50
N VAL A 316 13.39 -0.73 -9.05
CA VAL A 316 14.70 -0.29 -9.57
C VAL A 316 15.85 -0.57 -8.60
N ILE A 317 15.53 -1.09 -7.42
CA ILE A 317 16.51 -1.46 -6.40
C ILE A 317 17.15 -2.81 -6.74
N VAL A 318 18.46 -2.93 -6.50
CA VAL A 318 19.21 -4.20 -6.66
C VAL A 318 20.14 -4.43 -5.47
N LYS A 319 20.53 -5.70 -5.23
CA LYS A 319 21.35 -6.11 -4.08
C LYS A 319 22.83 -5.78 -4.26
N GLN A 320 23.38 -5.99 -5.45
CA GLN A 320 24.82 -5.81 -5.69
C GLN A 320 25.09 -5.04 -6.99
N ASP A 321 26.28 -4.42 -7.05
CA ASP A 321 26.78 -3.79 -8.27
C ASP A 321 27.01 -4.86 -9.36
N GLY A 322 26.36 -4.69 -10.52
CA GLY A 322 26.35 -5.67 -11.61
C GLY A 322 25.03 -6.42 -11.75
N ASP A 323 24.23 -6.52 -10.68
CA ASP A 323 22.87 -7.09 -10.75
C ASP A 323 22.01 -6.33 -11.75
N GLN A 324 21.12 -7.04 -12.43
CA GLN A 324 20.10 -6.42 -13.26
C GLN A 324 18.83 -6.21 -12.44
N PRO A 325 18.09 -5.11 -12.68
CA PRO A 325 16.74 -4.98 -12.14
C PRO A 325 15.91 -6.19 -12.53
N MET A 326 15.07 -6.65 -11.61
CA MET A 326 14.26 -7.83 -11.89
C MET A 326 13.26 -7.60 -13.02
N ALA A 327 12.97 -8.67 -13.74
CA ALA A 327 11.91 -8.66 -14.73
C ALA A 327 10.55 -8.50 -14.05
N LEU A 328 9.75 -7.55 -14.55
CA LEU A 328 8.41 -7.31 -14.03
C LEU A 328 7.50 -8.51 -14.30
N GLN A 329 6.90 -9.03 -13.24
CA GLN A 329 5.90 -10.10 -13.29
C GLN A 329 4.50 -9.56 -13.59
N ARG A 330 3.65 -10.43 -14.13
CA ARG A 330 2.26 -10.13 -14.44
C ARG A 330 1.44 -9.92 -13.15
N ILE A 331 0.55 -8.93 -13.15
CA ILE A 331 -0.38 -8.62 -12.06
C ILE A 331 -1.81 -8.66 -12.63
N ASP A 332 -2.70 -9.42 -12.01
CA ASP A 332 -4.05 -9.65 -12.54
C ASP A 332 -4.91 -8.38 -12.51
N THR A 333 -4.84 -7.59 -11.45
CA THR A 333 -5.68 -6.40 -11.32
C THR A 333 -5.01 -5.32 -10.49
N VAL A 334 -5.07 -4.08 -10.99
CA VAL A 334 -4.80 -2.86 -10.22
C VAL A 334 -6.08 -2.05 -10.17
N VAL A 335 -6.53 -1.66 -8.98
CA VAL A 335 -7.65 -0.74 -8.77
C VAL A 335 -7.18 0.49 -8.02
N ASN A 336 -7.22 1.62 -8.69
CA ASN A 336 -6.84 2.90 -8.15
C ASN A 336 -8.09 3.71 -7.81
N LEU A 337 -8.35 3.84 -6.51
CA LEU A 337 -9.45 4.62 -5.96
C LEU A 337 -9.00 6.07 -5.81
N GLN A 338 -9.64 6.99 -6.54
CA GLN A 338 -9.34 8.44 -6.52
C GLN A 338 -7.83 8.73 -6.60
N PRO A 339 -7.14 8.30 -7.67
CA PRO A 339 -5.69 8.38 -7.75
C PRO A 339 -5.16 9.82 -7.72
N ALA A 340 -4.23 10.07 -6.79
CA ALA A 340 -3.54 11.35 -6.65
C ALA A 340 -2.25 11.40 -7.50
N TYR A 341 -2.36 11.15 -8.80
CA TYR A 341 -1.29 11.37 -9.77
C TYR A 341 -1.85 11.84 -11.12
N LEU A 342 -0.99 12.45 -11.94
CA LEU A 342 -1.35 12.94 -13.28
C LEU A 342 -1.75 11.80 -14.22
N SER A 343 -2.91 11.91 -14.87
CA SER A 343 -3.43 10.88 -15.79
C SER A 343 -2.48 10.56 -16.96
N GLU A 344 -1.67 11.53 -17.34
CA GLU A 344 -0.64 11.48 -18.37
C GLU A 344 0.43 10.42 -18.07
N ARG A 345 0.62 10.04 -16.80
CA ARG A 345 1.50 8.93 -16.45
C ARG A 345 1.06 7.61 -17.08
N LEU A 346 -0.24 7.38 -17.25
CA LEU A 346 -0.78 6.14 -17.83
C LEU A 346 -1.26 6.34 -19.27
N LEU A 347 -1.79 7.52 -19.58
CA LEU A 347 -2.52 7.80 -20.82
C LEU A 347 -1.82 8.80 -21.75
N GLY A 348 -0.75 9.45 -21.28
CA GLY A 348 -0.04 10.49 -22.01
C GLY A 348 1.18 9.97 -22.78
N ALA A 349 1.67 10.79 -23.71
CA ALA A 349 3.03 10.67 -24.20
C ALA A 349 4.00 11.24 -23.16
N PHE A 350 5.24 10.75 -23.15
CA PHE A 350 6.26 11.29 -22.25
C PHE A 350 6.54 12.76 -22.55
N ASP A 351 6.35 13.60 -21.54
CA ASP A 351 6.83 14.97 -21.51
C ASP A 351 7.75 15.18 -20.30
N ARG A 352 8.50 16.29 -20.29
CA ARG A 352 9.41 16.58 -19.17
C ARG A 352 8.66 16.89 -17.86
N SER A 353 7.36 17.19 -17.91
CA SER A 353 6.50 17.55 -16.77
C SER A 353 5.97 16.34 -15.99
N SER A 354 5.66 15.24 -16.66
CA SER A 354 5.05 14.03 -16.08
C SER A 354 6.02 13.23 -15.18
N ASN A 355 7.33 13.49 -15.30
CA ASN A 355 8.45 12.86 -14.58
C ASN A 355 8.54 11.33 -14.66
N MET A 356 7.49 10.62 -15.11
CA MET A 356 7.41 9.17 -15.30
C MET A 356 6.17 8.81 -16.12
N VAL A 357 6.32 7.98 -17.14
CA VAL A 357 5.20 7.43 -17.94
C VAL A 357 5.28 5.90 -17.98
N TYR A 358 4.13 5.26 -17.83
CA TYR A 358 3.94 3.81 -17.85
C TYR A 358 3.85 3.35 -19.31
N ARG A 359 4.92 2.72 -19.81
CA ARG A 359 4.99 2.23 -21.19
C ARG A 359 3.82 1.28 -21.51
N ASN A 360 3.31 1.38 -22.74
CA ASN A 360 2.24 0.52 -23.27
C ASN A 360 1.04 0.39 -22.31
N HIS A 361 0.66 1.50 -21.69
CA HIS A 361 -0.44 1.56 -20.72
C HIS A 361 -0.29 0.53 -19.60
N CYS A 362 0.91 0.41 -19.02
CA CYS A 362 1.24 -0.56 -17.98
C CYS A 362 1.17 -2.03 -18.45
N SER A 363 2.10 -2.36 -19.35
CA SER A 363 2.59 -3.69 -19.79
C SER A 363 2.23 -4.95 -18.99
N THR A 364 2.29 -4.83 -17.69
CA THR A 364 2.39 -5.90 -16.71
C THR A 364 1.07 -6.20 -16.01
N VAL A 365 0.06 -5.33 -16.15
CA VAL A 365 -1.21 -5.46 -15.44
C VAL A 365 -2.30 -5.94 -16.39
N ASP A 366 -3.09 -6.95 -16.07
CA ASP A 366 -4.15 -7.40 -16.99
C ASP A 366 -5.34 -6.46 -17.04
N ARG A 367 -5.71 -5.94 -15.87
CA ARG A 367 -6.85 -5.04 -15.70
C ARG A 367 -6.44 -3.88 -14.83
N PHE A 368 -6.31 -2.71 -15.45
CA PHE A 368 -5.95 -1.49 -14.74
C PHE A 368 -7.21 -0.62 -14.65
N VAL A 369 -7.78 -0.50 -13.45
CA VAL A 369 -9.00 0.26 -13.22
C VAL A 369 -8.68 1.49 -12.38
N MET A 370 -9.20 2.65 -12.77
CA MET A 370 -9.11 3.87 -11.97
C MET A 370 -10.46 4.57 -11.89
N THR A 371 -10.74 5.18 -10.75
CA THR A 371 -11.99 5.94 -10.51
C THR A 371 -11.73 7.43 -10.50
N ALA A 372 -12.66 8.22 -11.04
CA ALA A 372 -12.68 9.67 -10.92
C ALA A 372 -14.04 10.16 -10.40
N SER A 373 -14.07 11.30 -9.72
CA SER A 373 -15.32 11.89 -9.22
C SER A 373 -15.31 13.40 -9.32
N LYS A 374 -16.47 13.98 -9.65
CA LYS A 374 -16.69 15.45 -9.58
C LYS A 374 -16.76 15.96 -8.14
N ARG A 375 -16.88 15.06 -7.17
CA ARG A 375 -16.98 15.37 -5.73
C ARG A 375 -15.67 15.17 -4.97
N ASP A 376 -14.64 14.68 -5.66
CA ASP A 376 -13.28 14.72 -5.13
C ASP A 376 -12.78 16.16 -5.18
N GLN A 377 -12.56 16.74 -4.01
CA GLN A 377 -12.06 18.09 -3.84
C GLN A 377 -10.80 18.09 -2.96
N ALA A 378 -10.11 16.95 -2.83
CA ALA A 378 -8.96 16.82 -1.92
C ALA A 378 -7.72 17.54 -2.44
N VAL A 379 -7.68 17.79 -3.74
CA VAL A 379 -6.68 18.64 -4.36
C VAL A 379 -7.40 19.81 -5.02
N PRO A 380 -7.94 20.78 -4.24
CA PRO A 380 -8.36 22.03 -4.83
C PRO A 380 -7.06 22.76 -5.15
N LEU A 381 -6.51 22.66 -6.37
CA LEU A 381 -5.74 23.73 -7.01
C LEU A 381 -5.20 23.34 -8.42
N PRO A 382 -5.28 24.24 -9.42
CA PRO A 382 -5.01 23.97 -10.85
C PRO A 382 -3.52 23.95 -11.24
N VAL A 383 -2.59 23.74 -10.31
CA VAL A 383 -1.22 24.25 -10.52
C VAL A 383 -0.30 23.28 -11.31
N TRP A 384 -0.67 22.01 -11.51
CA TRP A 384 0.28 20.97 -12.01
C TRP A 384 -0.27 19.98 -13.06
N GLY A 385 -1.54 20.11 -13.49
CA GLY A 385 -2.15 19.23 -14.49
C GLY A 385 -3.45 18.56 -14.04
N LEU A 386 -3.92 17.58 -14.83
CA LEU A 386 -5.17 16.85 -14.59
C LEU A 386 -4.88 15.55 -13.82
N TYR A 387 -5.29 15.52 -12.55
CA TYR A 387 -5.18 14.33 -11.72
C TYR A 387 -6.18 13.26 -12.16
N ALA A 388 -5.75 12.00 -12.15
CA ALA A 388 -6.57 10.86 -12.59
C ALA A 388 -7.76 10.55 -11.66
N GLY A 389 -7.87 11.18 -10.49
CA GLY A 389 -9.05 11.13 -9.63
C GLY A 389 -10.11 12.19 -9.95
N ASP A 390 -9.78 13.20 -10.77
CA ASP A 390 -10.65 14.33 -11.06
C ASP A 390 -11.56 14.03 -12.26
N ALA A 391 -12.86 14.36 -12.16
CA ALA A 391 -13.81 14.19 -13.26
C ALA A 391 -13.40 14.91 -14.55
N LYS A 392 -12.67 16.03 -14.49
CA LYS A 392 -12.13 16.72 -15.67
C LYS A 392 -11.12 15.86 -16.43
N SER A 393 -10.32 15.06 -15.71
CA SER A 393 -9.43 14.08 -16.34
C SER A 393 -10.22 12.94 -16.98
N PHE A 394 -11.29 12.49 -16.33
CA PHE A 394 -12.20 11.52 -16.95
C PHE A 394 -12.82 12.10 -18.23
N ASP A 395 -13.35 13.31 -18.19
CA ASP A 395 -13.99 13.95 -19.35
C ASP A 395 -13.01 14.18 -20.49
N SER A 396 -11.74 14.51 -20.22
CA SER A 396 -10.73 14.66 -21.27
C SER A 396 -10.37 13.35 -21.97
N VAL A 397 -10.60 12.20 -21.33
CA VAL A 397 -10.33 10.87 -21.88
C VAL A 397 -11.58 10.22 -22.46
N CYS A 398 -12.73 10.37 -21.80
CA CYS A 398 -13.97 9.65 -22.07
C CYS A 398 -15.09 10.53 -22.64
N GLY A 399 -15.00 11.86 -22.53
CA GLY A 399 -16.01 12.81 -23.03
C GLY A 399 -15.94 12.98 -24.55
N ALA A 400 -17.09 13.01 -25.24
CA ALA A 400 -17.24 12.87 -26.70
C ALA A 400 -16.20 13.62 -27.57
N GLY A 401 -15.65 12.94 -28.58
CA GLY A 401 -14.72 13.53 -29.58
C GLY A 401 -13.24 13.57 -29.20
N THR A 402 -12.81 12.95 -28.10
CA THR A 402 -11.40 12.96 -27.68
C THR A 402 -10.59 11.82 -28.34
N PRO A 403 -9.35 12.06 -28.81
CA PRO A 403 -8.54 11.06 -29.51
C PRO A 403 -8.23 9.80 -28.68
N GLN A 404 -8.13 9.93 -27.35
CA GLN A 404 -7.82 8.82 -26.44
C GLN A 404 -8.97 7.81 -26.26
N GLN A 405 -10.17 8.10 -26.78
CA GLN A 405 -11.38 7.30 -26.59
C GLN A 405 -11.33 5.89 -27.16
N SER A 406 -10.55 5.67 -28.22
CA SER A 406 -10.41 4.35 -28.84
C SER A 406 -9.54 3.41 -28.00
N HIS A 407 -8.78 3.95 -27.04
CA HIS A 407 -7.82 3.20 -26.24
C HIS A 407 -8.38 2.83 -24.86
N VAL A 408 -9.05 3.75 -24.16
CA VAL A 408 -9.49 3.53 -22.79
C VAL A 408 -10.93 3.04 -22.73
N ARG A 409 -11.22 2.02 -21.91
CA ARG A 409 -12.59 1.61 -21.60
C ARG A 409 -13.20 2.64 -20.65
N CYS A 410 -14.38 3.15 -20.97
CA CYS A 410 -15.06 4.13 -20.15
C CYS A 410 -16.28 3.49 -19.50
N ALA A 411 -16.34 3.55 -18.18
CA ALA A 411 -17.42 2.97 -17.39
C ALA A 411 -17.98 4.00 -16.42
N LYS A 412 -19.15 3.70 -15.88
CA LYS A 412 -19.81 4.51 -14.85
C LYS A 412 -20.23 3.62 -13.69
N ALA A 413 -19.92 4.04 -12.46
CA ALA A 413 -20.41 3.41 -11.25
C ALA A 413 -21.69 4.13 -10.79
N SER A 414 -22.74 3.36 -10.52
CA SER A 414 -23.98 3.87 -9.92
C SER A 414 -23.78 4.16 -8.43
N ALA A 415 -24.74 4.87 -7.82
CA ALA A 415 -24.74 5.07 -6.37
C ALA A 415 -24.80 3.76 -5.57
N ALA A 416 -25.27 2.66 -6.17
CA ALA A 416 -25.31 1.33 -5.55
C ALA A 416 -24.00 0.53 -5.74
N GLY A 417 -23.02 1.09 -6.45
CA GLY A 417 -21.73 0.44 -6.73
C GLY A 417 -21.71 -0.43 -7.98
N GLU A 418 -22.83 -0.55 -8.70
CA GLU A 418 -22.89 -1.30 -9.95
C GLU A 418 -22.11 -0.56 -11.04
N VAL A 419 -21.26 -1.29 -11.77
CA VAL A 419 -20.48 -0.70 -12.85
C VAL A 419 -21.07 -1.06 -14.20
N THR A 420 -21.28 -0.04 -15.03
CA THR A 420 -21.79 -0.20 -16.39
C THR A 420 -20.77 0.32 -17.39
N LEU A 421 -20.41 -0.52 -18.37
CA LEU A 421 -19.56 -0.09 -19.47
C LEU A 421 -20.34 0.87 -20.37
N GLN A 422 -19.88 2.11 -20.45
CA GLN A 422 -20.46 3.14 -21.31
C GLN A 422 -19.85 3.08 -22.70
N ARG A 423 -18.55 2.73 -22.79
CA ARG A 423 -17.83 2.59 -24.05
C ARG A 423 -16.69 1.58 -23.93
N ALA A 424 -16.58 0.69 -24.91
CA ALA A 424 -15.44 -0.21 -25.05
C ALA A 424 -14.17 0.54 -25.49
N GLY A 425 -13.01 0.00 -25.15
CA GLY A 425 -11.71 0.52 -25.55
C GLY A 425 -10.76 -0.62 -25.91
N SER A 426 -9.71 -0.31 -26.67
CA SER A 426 -8.75 -1.32 -27.14
C SER A 426 -7.71 -1.75 -26.10
N THR A 427 -7.57 -1.01 -25.00
CA THR A 427 -6.61 -1.32 -23.94
C THR A 427 -7.26 -2.04 -22.75
N ARG A 428 -6.38 -2.52 -21.86
CA ARG A 428 -6.64 -3.03 -20.50
C ARG A 428 -7.09 -1.99 -19.48
N VAL A 429 -7.02 -0.70 -19.83
CA VAL A 429 -7.30 0.40 -18.91
C VAL A 429 -8.78 0.69 -18.91
N THR A 430 -9.39 0.70 -17.73
CA THR A 430 -10.76 1.17 -17.54
C THR A 430 -10.78 2.38 -16.62
N TYR A 431 -11.37 3.46 -17.12
CA TYR A 431 -11.61 4.68 -16.37
C TYR A 431 -13.09 4.72 -15.98
N VAL A 432 -13.36 4.83 -14.68
CA VAL A 432 -14.71 4.77 -14.12
C VAL A 432 -15.10 6.15 -13.60
N ASP A 433 -16.17 6.73 -14.15
CA ASP A 433 -16.86 7.84 -13.49
C ASP A 433 -17.60 7.30 -12.27
N ALA A 434 -17.12 7.68 -11.09
CA ALA A 434 -17.67 7.31 -9.80
C ALA A 434 -18.38 8.50 -9.12
N SER A 435 -18.79 9.53 -9.87
CA SER A 435 -19.42 10.74 -9.31
C SER A 435 -20.73 10.50 -8.55
N ASP A 436 -21.44 9.42 -8.88
CA ASP A 436 -22.68 9.02 -8.20
C ASP A 436 -22.39 8.12 -6.99
N LEU A 437 -21.30 7.35 -7.03
CA LEU A 437 -20.83 6.48 -5.95
C LEU A 437 -20.01 7.24 -4.89
N ILE A 438 -19.28 8.28 -5.27
CA ILE A 438 -18.43 9.07 -4.38
C ILE A 438 -19.21 10.35 -4.09
N SER A 439 -19.94 10.30 -2.99
CA SER A 439 -21.04 11.22 -2.71
C SER A 439 -21.00 11.87 -1.33
N GLU A 440 -20.30 11.27 -0.38
CA GLU A 440 -20.30 11.63 1.03
C GLU A 440 -18.90 12.09 1.49
N ASN A 441 -18.79 12.76 2.64
CA ASN A 441 -17.48 13.06 3.24
C ASN A 441 -17.20 11.99 4.29
N ALA A 442 -16.05 11.32 4.21
CA ALA A 442 -15.67 10.37 5.24
C ALA A 442 -15.39 11.10 6.57
N PHE A 443 -15.80 10.49 7.67
CA PHE A 443 -15.67 11.08 9.01
C PHE A 443 -14.22 11.46 9.32
N GLY A 444 -14.00 12.71 9.74
CA GLY A 444 -12.68 13.23 10.12
C GLY A 444 -11.74 13.51 8.95
N THR A 445 -12.20 13.40 7.70
CA THR A 445 -11.38 13.67 6.51
C THR A 445 -11.68 15.05 5.93
N SER A 446 -10.65 15.70 5.38
CA SER A 446 -10.76 16.94 4.60
C SER A 446 -10.61 16.62 3.10
N GLY A 447 -11.13 17.49 2.23
CA GLY A 447 -10.99 17.30 0.77
C GLY A 447 -12.24 16.79 0.05
N GLY A 448 -13.43 17.08 0.57
CA GLY A 448 -14.67 16.59 0.00
C GLY A 448 -14.77 15.06 0.09
N SER A 449 -15.30 14.43 -0.96
CA SER A 449 -15.61 13.01 -0.98
C SER A 449 -14.43 12.10 -1.33
N HIS A 450 -13.19 12.61 -1.37
CA HIS A 450 -12.00 11.86 -1.76
C HIS A 450 -11.79 10.54 -1.01
N SER A 451 -12.21 10.50 0.27
CA SER A 451 -12.09 9.32 1.14
C SER A 451 -13.41 8.56 1.29
N ASP A 452 -14.46 8.90 0.54
CA ASP A 452 -15.68 8.08 0.44
C ASP A 452 -15.41 6.86 -0.43
N ILE A 453 -14.68 5.89 0.14
CA ILE A 453 -14.30 4.63 -0.53
C ILE A 453 -14.55 3.40 0.36
N TYR A 454 -15.14 3.62 1.53
CA TYR A 454 -15.21 2.63 2.61
C TYR A 454 -16.58 1.97 2.75
N ARG A 455 -17.54 2.30 1.87
CA ARG A 455 -18.94 1.83 1.97
C ARG A 455 -19.16 0.49 1.26
N LEU A 456 -20.33 -0.13 1.48
CA LEU A 456 -20.66 -1.43 0.87
C LEU A 456 -20.67 -1.37 -0.66
N GLU A 457 -21.15 -0.26 -1.20
CA GLU A 457 -21.27 0.04 -2.61
C GLU A 457 -19.89 0.05 -3.28
N HIS A 458 -18.85 0.52 -2.58
CA HIS A 458 -17.47 0.38 -3.05
C HIS A 458 -17.01 -1.08 -3.06
N GLY A 459 -17.43 -1.88 -2.07
CA GLY A 459 -17.22 -3.32 -2.07
C GLY A 459 -17.89 -4.02 -3.26
N ILE A 460 -19.09 -3.60 -3.65
CA ILE A 460 -19.82 -4.10 -4.83
C ILE A 460 -19.04 -3.77 -6.10
N MET A 461 -18.62 -2.51 -6.27
CA MET A 461 -17.79 -2.08 -7.40
C MET A 461 -16.49 -2.89 -7.49
N LEU A 462 -15.77 -3.02 -6.37
CA LEU A 462 -14.51 -3.76 -6.30
C LEU A 462 -14.70 -5.25 -6.62
N ARG A 463 -15.78 -5.87 -6.14
CA ARG A 463 -16.13 -7.26 -6.49
C ARG A 463 -16.30 -7.40 -7.99
N ASP A 464 -17.13 -6.56 -8.60
CA ASP A 464 -17.42 -6.65 -10.03
C ASP A 464 -16.18 -6.44 -10.89
N ILE A 465 -15.33 -5.47 -10.49
CA ILE A 465 -14.01 -5.29 -11.07
C ILE A 465 -13.22 -6.58 -10.92
N ILE A 466 -12.98 -7.11 -9.71
CA ILE A 466 -12.11 -8.27 -9.48
C ILE A 466 -12.62 -9.52 -10.23
N GLN A 467 -13.93 -9.75 -10.31
CA GLN A 467 -14.52 -10.87 -11.04
C GLN A 467 -14.47 -10.69 -12.57
N GLY A 468 -14.16 -9.49 -13.06
CA GLY A 468 -14.16 -9.20 -14.49
C GLY A 468 -15.57 -9.09 -15.08
N ASN A 469 -16.59 -8.87 -14.25
CA ASN A 469 -17.99 -8.74 -14.69
C ASN A 469 -18.17 -7.46 -15.51
N VAL A 470 -19.11 -7.45 -16.46
CA VAL A 470 -19.58 -6.29 -17.25
C VAL A 470 -18.48 -5.26 -17.63
N GLY A 471 -17.87 -5.46 -18.80
CA GLY A 471 -16.93 -4.49 -19.39
C GLY A 471 -15.47 -4.60 -18.96
N PHE A 472 -15.16 -5.45 -17.97
CA PHE A 472 -13.80 -5.69 -17.50
C PHE A 472 -13.20 -7.02 -18.00
N ALA A 473 -13.92 -7.80 -18.80
CA ALA A 473 -13.39 -9.03 -19.40
C ALA A 473 -12.12 -8.73 -20.22
N SER A 474 -11.08 -9.55 -20.04
CA SER A 474 -9.84 -9.44 -20.81
C SER A 474 -10.14 -9.60 -22.29
N THR A 475 -9.65 -8.68 -23.13
CA THR A 475 -9.65 -8.89 -24.59
C THR A 475 -8.88 -10.19 -24.86
N PRO A 476 -9.40 -11.14 -25.66
CA PRO A 476 -8.62 -12.31 -26.06
C PRO A 476 -7.29 -11.84 -26.66
N GLN A 477 -6.16 -12.32 -26.15
CA GLN A 477 -4.87 -12.12 -26.81
C GLN A 477 -4.97 -12.77 -28.20
N GLN A 478 -4.88 -11.95 -29.25
CA GLN A 478 -4.61 -12.42 -30.61
C GLN A 478 -3.11 -12.54 -30.82
#